data_AF-M4C3D8-F1
#
_entry.id   AF-M4C3D8-F1
#
_cell.length_a   1.000
_cell.length_b   1.000
_cell.length_c   1.000
_cell.angle_alpha   90.00
_cell.angle_beta   90.00
_cell.angle_gamma   90.00
#
_symmetry.space_group_name_H-M   'P 1'
#
loop_
_entity.id
_entity.type
_entity.pdbx_description
1 polymer ?
#
loop_
_entity_poly.entity_id
_entity_poly.type
_entity_poly.pdbx_seq_one_letter_code
_entity_poly.pdbx_strand_id
1 'polypeptide(L)'
;MDRVDAIGCMDARGFLFAPYLGVHFRKPVFMLRKPDKMPSVEHTVEYFKEYKGDSSGGGDFLSIQTYAVKKGDRVLLVDDLLATGGTCEAAIHLIQQAGASVTACTFVVEISGLNGRGRASKTSTNEQIRFILLLTEKDF
;
A
#
# COMPACT_ATOMS: atom_id res chain seq x y z
N MET A 1 5.97 7.80 -16.55
CA MET A 1 5.01 7.13 -15.64
C MET A 1 3.87 6.45 -16.40
N ASP A 2 4.08 6.09 -17.67
CA ASP A 2 3.00 5.73 -18.61
C ASP A 2 2.41 4.33 -18.36
N ARG A 3 2.84 3.68 -17.27
CA ARG A 3 2.36 2.38 -16.81
C ARG A 3 1.58 2.40 -15.49
N VAL A 4 1.23 3.57 -14.96
CA VAL A 4 0.42 3.70 -13.73
C VAL A 4 -0.93 4.34 -14.08
N ASP A 5 -2.01 3.72 -13.63
CA ASP A 5 -3.38 4.14 -13.89
C ASP A 5 -4.02 4.76 -12.64
N ALA A 6 -3.64 4.31 -11.44
CA ALA A 6 -4.09 4.86 -10.16
C ALA A 6 -3.00 4.85 -9.08
N ILE A 7 -3.15 5.67 -8.05
CA ILE A 7 -2.25 5.76 -6.90
C ILE A 7 -3.01 5.37 -5.64
N GLY A 8 -2.55 4.32 -4.96
CA GLY A 8 -3.08 3.87 -3.68
C GLY A 8 -2.18 4.29 -2.53
N CYS A 9 -2.75 4.63 -1.38
CA CYS A 9 -1.98 5.01 -0.20
C CYS A 9 -2.56 4.43 1.09
N MET A 10 -1.69 4.12 2.04
CA MET A 10 -2.05 3.49 3.33
C MET A 10 -2.27 4.56 4.42
N ASP A 11 -3.31 4.36 5.24
CA ASP A 11 -3.65 5.25 6.34
C ASP A 11 -2.55 5.28 7.42
N ALA A 12 -2.13 6.43 7.94
CA ALA A 12 -2.46 7.80 7.53
C ALA A 12 -1.31 8.51 6.79
N ARG A 13 -0.07 8.06 6.99
CA ARG A 13 1.13 8.82 6.59
C ARG A 13 1.35 8.79 5.08
N GLY A 14 0.94 7.73 4.38
CA GLY A 14 0.89 7.69 2.93
C GLY A 14 0.05 8.82 2.31
N PHE A 15 -0.91 9.38 3.05
CA PHE A 15 -1.77 10.48 2.57
C PHE A 15 -1.01 11.81 2.45
N LEU A 16 0.15 11.92 3.09
CA LEU A 16 1.01 13.10 2.94
C LEU A 16 1.69 13.16 1.57
N PHE A 17 1.80 12.03 0.86
CA PHE A 17 2.56 11.94 -0.38
C PHE A 17 1.68 11.68 -1.61
N ALA A 18 0.72 10.75 -1.49
CA ALA A 18 -0.06 10.30 -2.64
C ALA A 18 -0.92 11.38 -3.33
N PRO A 19 -1.60 12.30 -2.62
CA PRO A 19 -2.33 13.40 -3.27
C PRO A 19 -1.42 14.30 -4.12
N TYR A 20 -0.21 14.63 -3.64
CA TYR A 20 0.74 15.41 -4.40
C TYR A 20 1.18 14.69 -5.68
N LEU A 21 1.46 13.39 -5.60
CA LEU A 21 1.76 12.57 -6.77
C LEU A 21 0.57 12.50 -7.73
N GLY A 22 -0.65 12.35 -7.22
CA GLY A 22 -1.88 12.33 -8.01
C GLY A 22 -2.09 13.61 -8.81
N VAL A 23 -1.91 14.76 -8.17
CA VAL A 23 -2.00 16.07 -8.83
C VAL A 23 -0.88 16.22 -9.87
N HIS A 24 0.36 15.94 -9.50
CA HIS A 24 1.51 16.11 -10.38
C HIS A 24 1.43 15.24 -11.63
N PHE A 25 1.04 13.97 -11.48
CA PHE A 25 0.95 13.00 -12.58
C PHE A 25 -0.44 12.92 -13.23
N ARG A 26 -1.40 13.70 -12.74
CA ARG A 26 -2.81 13.70 -13.16
C ARG A 26 -3.42 12.29 -13.12
N LYS A 27 -3.26 11.62 -11.98
CA LYS A 27 -3.76 10.27 -11.73
C LYS A 27 -4.77 10.27 -10.58
N PRO A 28 -5.81 9.41 -10.64
CA PRO A 28 -6.71 9.20 -9.52
C PRO A 28 -5.93 8.67 -8.31
N VAL A 29 -6.36 9.10 -7.12
CA VAL A 29 -5.80 8.67 -5.84
C VAL A 29 -6.91 8.04 -5.02
N PHE A 30 -6.61 6.89 -4.40
CA PHE A 30 -7.51 6.23 -3.46
C PHE A 30 -6.78 5.89 -2.16
N MET A 31 -7.58 5.71 -1.10
CA MET A 31 -7.08 5.45 0.24
C MET A 31 -7.41 4.02 0.65
N LEU A 32 -6.43 3.36 1.26
CA LEU A 32 -6.60 2.09 1.98
C LEU A 32 -6.67 2.43 3.46
N ARG A 33 -7.81 2.12 4.09
CA ARG A 33 -8.11 2.54 5.46
C ARG A 33 -8.67 1.40 6.27
N LYS A 34 -8.73 1.59 7.59
CA LYS A 34 -9.50 0.70 8.45
C LYS A 34 -10.99 0.71 8.06
N PRO A 35 -11.71 -0.42 8.18
CA PRO A 35 -13.12 -0.53 7.77
C PRO A 35 -14.03 0.51 8.42
N ASP A 36 -13.82 0.79 9.71
CA ASP A 36 -14.60 1.74 10.52
C ASP A 36 -14.45 3.20 10.06
N LYS A 37 -13.41 3.50 9.28
CA LYS A 37 -13.15 4.83 8.71
C LYS A 37 -13.63 4.98 7.27
N MET A 38 -14.28 3.97 6.71
CA MET A 38 -14.69 3.94 5.30
C MET A 38 -16.20 4.16 5.13
N PRO A 39 -16.65 5.09 4.26
CA PRO A 39 -18.07 5.31 4.03
C PRO A 39 -18.73 4.16 3.24
N SER A 40 -17.95 3.38 2.49
CA SER A 40 -18.37 2.20 1.73
C SER A 40 -17.18 1.27 1.49
N VAL A 41 -17.35 -0.04 1.62
CA VAL A 41 -16.26 -1.04 1.51
C VAL A 41 -16.67 -2.17 0.57
N GLU A 42 -15.78 -2.58 -0.33
CA GLU A 42 -15.97 -3.78 -1.17
C GLU A 42 -15.20 -4.98 -0.63
N HIS A 43 -13.92 -4.75 -0.31
CA HIS A 43 -13.02 -5.77 0.16
C HIS A 43 -12.32 -5.33 1.44
N THR A 44 -12.21 -6.26 2.37
CA THR A 44 -11.49 -6.11 3.63
C THR A 44 -10.58 -7.29 3.80
N VAL A 45 -9.33 -7.03 4.16
CA VAL A 45 -8.32 -8.04 4.44
C VAL A 45 -7.79 -7.77 5.84
N GLU A 46 -7.80 -8.82 6.67
CA GLU A 46 -7.13 -8.82 7.95
C GLU A 46 -5.62 -8.97 7.73
N TYR A 47 -4.83 -8.23 8.49
CA TYR A 47 -3.39 -8.35 8.50
C TYR A 47 -2.84 -8.09 9.90
N PHE A 48 -1.71 -8.71 10.21
CA PHE A 48 -1.08 -8.54 11.52
C PHE A 48 0.01 -7.47 11.42
N LYS A 49 -0.14 -6.41 12.23
CA LYS A 49 0.90 -5.41 12.45
C LYS A 49 1.99 -5.99 13.35
N GLU A 50 3.25 -5.59 13.13
CA GLU A 50 4.33 -5.95 14.07
C GLU A 50 4.45 -5.00 15.26
N TYR A 51 3.95 -3.77 15.12
CA TYR A 51 3.84 -2.84 16.24
C TYR A 51 2.49 -3.01 16.92
N LYS A 52 2.53 -3.44 18.20
CA LYS A 52 1.40 -3.34 19.11
C LYS A 52 1.14 -1.86 19.41
N GLY A 53 0.36 -1.19 18.57
CA GLY A 53 -0.46 -0.07 19.04
C GLY A 53 -1.50 -0.58 20.04
N ASP A 54 -2.24 0.33 20.68
CA ASP A 54 -3.37 0.14 21.61
C ASP A 54 -4.31 -1.08 21.42
N SER A 55 -4.28 -1.72 20.25
CA SER A 55 -4.87 -3.01 19.95
C SER A 55 -4.08 -4.12 20.64
N SER A 56 -4.58 -4.53 21.80
CA SER A 56 -4.24 -5.73 22.55
C SER A 56 -4.12 -6.98 21.66
N GLY A 57 -2.93 -7.21 21.08
CA GLY A 57 -2.54 -8.49 20.44
C GLY A 57 -3.47 -9.05 19.37
N GLY A 58 -4.20 -8.19 18.63
CA GLY A 58 -5.15 -8.59 17.59
C GLY A 58 -4.70 -8.22 16.17
N GLY A 59 -5.28 -8.86 15.16
CA GLY A 59 -5.16 -8.44 13.76
C GLY A 59 -5.69 -7.02 13.56
N ASP A 60 -5.09 -6.27 12.63
CA ASP A 60 -5.63 -5.01 12.14
C ASP A 60 -6.28 -5.26 10.76
N PHE A 61 -7.12 -4.33 10.33
CA PHE A 61 -7.88 -4.48 9.09
C PHE A 61 -7.53 -3.38 8.11
N LEU A 62 -7.42 -3.76 6.84
CA LEU A 62 -7.30 -2.83 5.73
C LEU A 62 -8.46 -3.06 4.77
N SER A 63 -9.03 -1.98 4.27
CA SER A 63 -10.17 -1.99 3.37
C SER A 63 -9.96 -1.06 2.18
N ILE A 64 -10.61 -1.41 1.08
CA ILE A 64 -10.64 -0.64 -0.16
C ILE A 64 -12.10 -0.31 -0.55
N GLN A 65 -12.31 0.88 -1.11
CA GLN A 65 -13.60 1.33 -1.64
C GLN A 65 -13.96 0.61 -2.95
N THR A 66 -15.25 0.40 -3.19
CA THR A 66 -15.79 -0.30 -4.37
C THR A 66 -15.39 0.31 -5.72
N TYR A 67 -15.10 1.60 -5.73
CA TYR A 67 -14.77 2.36 -6.93
C TYR A 67 -13.32 2.85 -6.91
N ALA A 68 -12.48 2.34 -6.00
CA ALA A 68 -11.11 2.79 -5.84
C ALA A 68 -10.24 2.49 -7.07
N VAL A 69 -10.48 1.35 -7.71
CA VAL A 69 -9.77 0.88 -8.90
C VAL A 69 -10.73 0.23 -9.88
N LYS A 70 -10.33 0.17 -11.15
CA LYS A 70 -11.00 -0.63 -12.19
C LYS A 70 -10.23 -1.91 -12.43
N LYS A 71 -10.93 -2.94 -12.92
CA LYS A 71 -10.30 -4.18 -13.35
C LYS A 71 -9.21 -3.89 -14.39
N GLY A 72 -7.99 -4.37 -14.12
CA GLY A 72 -6.82 -4.17 -14.96
C GLY A 72 -6.02 -2.90 -14.68
N ASP A 73 -6.45 -2.04 -13.75
CA ASP A 73 -5.68 -0.86 -13.37
C ASP A 73 -4.31 -1.28 -12.80
N ARG A 74 -3.29 -0.51 -13.17
CA ARG A 74 -1.93 -0.65 -12.61
C ARG A 74 -1.71 0.40 -11.55
N VAL A 75 -1.53 -0.06 -10.32
CA VAL A 75 -1.46 0.78 -9.13
C VAL A 75 0.00 1.04 -8.73
N LEU A 76 0.28 2.30 -8.36
CA LEU A 76 1.42 2.68 -7.55
C LEU A 76 0.96 2.77 -6.08
N LEU A 77 1.55 1.95 -5.21
CA LEU A 77 1.34 2.07 -3.76
C LEU A 77 2.33 3.06 -3.14
N VAL A 78 1.86 3.86 -2.19
CA VAL A 78 2.63 4.92 -1.54
C VAL A 78 2.46 4.84 -0.03
N ASP A 79 3.58 4.83 0.71
CA ASP A 79 3.61 5.07 2.14
C ASP A 79 4.87 5.82 2.57
N ASP A 80 4.99 6.16 3.85
CA ASP A 80 6.19 6.77 4.40
C ASP A 80 7.29 5.73 4.68
N LEU A 81 6.95 4.57 5.24
CA LEU A 81 7.93 3.64 5.81
C LEU A 81 7.65 2.19 5.40
N LEU A 82 8.67 1.52 4.84
CA LEU A 82 8.69 0.07 4.69
C LEU A 82 9.50 -0.56 5.83
N ALA A 83 8.81 -1.19 6.78
CA ALA A 83 9.46 -1.98 7.82
C ALA A 83 9.53 -3.46 7.40
N THR A 84 8.75 -4.28 8.06
CA THR A 84 8.49 -5.71 7.85
C THR A 84 7.63 -6.07 6.63
N GLY A 85 6.91 -5.10 6.06
CA GLY A 85 6.08 -5.26 4.87
C GLY A 85 4.65 -5.80 5.09
N GLY A 86 4.19 -6.05 6.32
CA GLY A 86 2.85 -6.63 6.55
C GLY A 86 1.68 -5.79 6.01
N THR A 87 1.70 -4.48 6.22
CA THR A 87 0.68 -3.57 5.65
C THR A 87 0.77 -3.48 4.12
N CYS A 88 1.99 -3.48 3.57
CA CYS A 88 2.21 -3.44 2.11
C CYS A 88 1.68 -4.72 1.44
N GLU A 89 1.95 -5.89 2.04
CA GLU A 89 1.44 -7.19 1.62
C GLU A 89 -0.09 -7.19 1.57
N ALA A 90 -0.74 -6.74 2.64
CA ALA A 90 -2.20 -6.65 2.73
C ALA A 90 -2.79 -5.70 1.68
N ALA A 91 -2.14 -4.54 1.46
CA ALA A 91 -2.53 -3.58 0.43
C ALA A 91 -2.45 -4.19 -0.98
N ILE A 92 -1.37 -4.91 -1.29
CA ILE A 92 -1.20 -5.60 -2.58
C ILE A 92 -2.32 -6.64 -2.76
N HIS A 93 -2.60 -7.44 -1.73
CA HIS A 93 -3.64 -8.47 -1.81
C HIS A 93 -5.02 -7.88 -2.05
N LEU A 94 -5.39 -6.79 -1.36
CA LEU A 94 -6.67 -6.10 -1.55
C LEU A 94 -6.84 -5.57 -2.97
N ILE A 95 -5.78 -4.95 -3.52
CA ILE A 95 -5.81 -4.39 -4.87
C ILE A 95 -5.98 -5.52 -5.90
N GLN A 96 -5.31 -6.66 -5.69
CA GLN A 96 -5.49 -7.85 -6.52
C GLN A 96 -6.90 -8.42 -6.45
N GLN A 97 -7.49 -8.49 -5.25
CA GLN A 97 -8.88 -8.92 -5.07
C GLN A 97 -9.88 -7.97 -5.77
N ALA A 98 -9.59 -6.66 -5.77
CA ALA A 98 -10.34 -5.66 -6.52
C ALA A 98 -10.10 -5.71 -8.05
N GLY A 99 -9.33 -6.69 -8.54
CA GLY A 99 -9.09 -6.93 -9.96
C GLY A 99 -8.02 -6.06 -10.61
N ALA A 100 -7.21 -5.35 -9.83
CA ALA A 100 -6.10 -4.50 -10.29
C ALA A 100 -4.74 -5.14 -9.95
N SER A 101 -3.63 -4.59 -10.49
CA SER A 101 -2.28 -5.04 -10.14
C SER A 101 -1.47 -3.93 -9.49
N VAL A 102 -0.50 -4.28 -8.66
CA VAL A 102 0.48 -3.32 -8.12
C VAL A 102 1.76 -3.43 -8.92
N THR A 103 2.16 -2.34 -9.59
CA THR A 103 3.37 -2.32 -10.44
C THR A 103 4.59 -1.77 -9.72
N ALA A 104 4.35 -0.97 -8.69
CA ALA A 104 5.40 -0.42 -7.85
C ALA A 104 4.85 -0.04 -6.47
N CYS A 105 5.75 -0.09 -5.47
CA CYS A 105 5.55 0.48 -4.16
C CYS A 105 6.64 1.53 -3.92
N THR A 106 6.26 2.71 -3.44
CA THR A 106 7.21 3.77 -3.08
C THR A 106 7.13 4.08 -1.59
N PHE A 107 8.30 4.22 -0.98
CA PHE A 107 8.44 4.57 0.43
C PHE A 107 9.50 5.66 0.60
N VAL A 108 9.35 6.50 1.61
CA VAL A 108 10.38 7.48 1.95
C VAL A 108 11.56 6.76 2.61
N VAL A 109 11.28 5.89 3.59
CA VAL A 109 12.29 5.17 4.35
C VAL A 109 12.03 3.67 4.27
N GLU A 110 13.08 2.87 4.22
CA GLU A 110 13.03 1.44 4.50
C GLU A 110 13.88 1.11 5.74
N ILE A 111 13.42 0.14 6.54
CA ILE A 111 14.25 -0.57 7.53
C ILE A 111 14.69 -1.88 6.89
N SER A 112 15.82 -1.87 6.18
CA SER A 112 16.27 -3.00 5.35
C SER A 112 16.45 -4.29 6.15
N GLY A 113 16.84 -4.20 7.43
CA GLY A 113 16.99 -5.35 8.34
C GLY A 113 15.72 -6.18 8.58
N LEU A 114 14.53 -5.66 8.23
CA LEU A 114 13.25 -6.33 8.47
C LEU A 114 12.69 -7.06 7.24
N ASN A 115 13.40 -7.03 6.10
CA ASN A 115 13.04 -7.75 4.88
C ASN A 115 11.61 -7.50 4.35
N GLY A 116 11.13 -6.25 4.45
CA GLY A 116 9.76 -5.90 4.04
C GLY A 116 9.46 -6.13 2.56
N ARG A 117 10.43 -5.86 1.66
CA ARG A 117 10.27 -6.14 0.23
C ARG A 117 10.07 -7.62 -0.03
N GLY A 118 10.84 -8.47 0.67
CA GLY A 118 10.77 -9.92 0.51
C GLY A 118 9.42 -10.47 0.92
N ARG A 119 8.80 -9.92 1.97
CA ARG A 119 7.43 -10.27 2.38
C ARG A 119 6.41 -9.82 1.32
N ALA A 120 6.39 -8.54 0.98
CA ALA A 120 5.41 -7.96 0.05
C ALA A 120 5.48 -8.55 -1.37
N SER A 121 6.66 -8.98 -1.82
CA SER A 121 6.85 -9.55 -3.17
C SER A 121 6.25 -10.94 -3.33
N LYS A 122 6.06 -11.72 -2.24
CA LYS A 122 5.50 -13.08 -2.31
C LYS A 122 4.06 -13.10 -2.83
N THR A 123 3.35 -12.00 -2.64
CA THR A 123 1.94 -11.85 -3.03
C THR A 123 1.79 -11.50 -4.51
N SER A 124 2.87 -11.13 -5.20
CA SER A 124 2.78 -10.85 -6.63
C SER A 124 2.61 -12.14 -7.44
N THR A 125 1.55 -12.22 -8.22
CA THR A 125 1.20 -13.43 -8.96
C THR A 125 1.86 -13.54 -10.33
N ASN A 126 2.28 -12.44 -10.96
CA ASN A 126 2.82 -12.47 -12.33
C ASN A 126 3.75 -11.30 -12.73
N GLU A 127 3.80 -10.20 -11.98
CA GLU A 127 4.60 -9.02 -12.33
C GLU A 127 5.64 -8.70 -11.24
N GLN A 128 6.86 -8.36 -11.63
CA GLN A 128 7.86 -7.92 -10.66
C GLN A 128 7.45 -6.55 -10.09
N ILE A 129 7.11 -6.51 -8.80
CA ILE A 129 6.82 -5.25 -8.10
C ILE A 129 8.13 -4.51 -7.91
N ARG A 130 8.19 -3.27 -8.39
CA ARG A 130 9.35 -2.39 -8.18
C ARG A 130 9.22 -1.67 -6.85
N PHE A 131 10.29 -1.67 -6.06
CA PHE A 131 10.37 -0.88 -4.84
C PHE A 131 11.21 0.37 -5.11
N ILE A 132 10.61 1.54 -4.93
CA ILE A 132 11.24 2.85 -5.11
C ILE A 132 11.42 3.43 -3.71
N LEU A 133 12.66 3.62 -3.28
CA LEU A 133 12.99 4.11 -1.94
C LEU A 133 13.85 5.36 -2.03
N LEU A 134 13.65 6.28 -1.09
CA LEU A 134 14.47 7.47 -0.98
C LEU A 134 15.62 7.26 0.01
N LEU A 135 15.33 6.70 1.18
CA LEU A 135 16.25 6.56 2.30
C LEU A 135 16.16 5.17 2.93
N THR A 136 17.17 4.82 3.70
CA THR A 136 17.27 3.63 4.55
C THR A 136 17.57 4.05 5.99
N GLU A 137 17.52 3.11 6.93
CA GLU A 137 17.90 3.34 8.33
C GLU A 137 19.37 3.79 8.52
N LYS A 138 20.21 3.68 7.48
CA LYS A 138 21.62 4.07 7.50
C LYS A 138 21.87 5.52 7.09
N ASP A 139 20.85 6.19 6.55
CA ASP A 139 20.93 7.59 6.13
C ASP A 139 20.66 8.57 7.29
N PHE A 140 20.45 8.04 8.50
CA PHE A 140 20.22 8.75 9.76
C PHE A 140 21.18 8.24 10.85
#